data_AF-A0A9Q6S834-F1
#
_entry.id   AF-A0A9Q6S834-F1
#
_cell.length_a   1.000
_cell.length_b   1.000
_cell.length_c   1.000
_cell.angle_alpha   90.00
_cell.angle_beta   90.00
_cell.angle_gamma   90.00
#
_symmetry.space_group_name_H-M   'P 1'
#
loop_
_entity.id
_entity.type
_entity.pdbx_description
1 polymer ?
#
loop_
_entity_poly.entity_id
_entity_poly.type
_entity_poly.pdbx_seq_one_letter_code
_entity_poly.pdbx_strand_id
1 'polypeptide(L)'
;MRIVFDDISLTQAGAAGGYYYNVYLNLPDRFDTDTARQQNLLGTFGAFEIAGASHHGMVMLDYPATASLLKSGNGASRDYYVTLERVNGPNAPQGAVISVGEIRVELSTEPAYIVSPARSRAPTDAPY
;
A
#
# COMPACT_ATOMS: atom_id res chain seq x y z
N MET A 1 -3.66 -8.74 -11.03
CA MET A 1 -2.91 -9.20 -9.84
C MET A 1 -2.74 -8.04 -8.88
N ARG A 2 -2.84 -8.29 -7.57
CA ARG A 2 -2.67 -7.29 -6.51
C ARG A 2 -1.86 -7.87 -5.34
N ILE A 3 -1.15 -7.02 -4.62
CA ILE A 3 -0.58 -7.34 -3.31
C ILE A 3 -1.54 -6.81 -2.26
N VAL A 4 -1.92 -7.65 -1.31
CA VAL A 4 -2.89 -7.32 -0.26
C VAL A 4 -2.21 -7.43 1.10
N PHE A 5 -2.32 -6.37 1.89
CA PHE A 5 -1.98 -6.35 3.31
C PHE A 5 -3.29 -6.45 4.08
N ASP A 6 -3.52 -7.60 4.70
CA ASP A 6 -4.74 -7.88 5.47
C ASP A 6 -4.45 -7.78 6.97
N ASP A 7 -5.46 -7.34 7.72
CA ASP A 7 -5.38 -7.05 9.16
C ASP A 7 -4.17 -6.15 9.52
N ILE A 8 -3.97 -5.07 8.74
CA ILE A 8 -2.89 -4.10 8.96
C ILE A 8 -3.24 -3.05 10.03
N SER A 9 -2.58 -3.10 11.18
CA SER A 9 -2.86 -2.20 12.30
C SER A 9 -1.68 -1.33 12.69
N LEU A 10 -1.99 -0.19 13.32
CA LEU A 10 -0.99 0.65 13.97
C LEU A 10 -0.74 0.14 15.38
N THR A 11 0.53 0.08 15.76
CA THR A 11 0.90 0.03 17.17
C THR A 11 0.62 1.38 17.84
N GLN A 12 0.62 1.42 19.17
CA GLN A 12 0.50 2.68 19.91
C GLN A 12 1.60 3.68 19.51
N ALA A 13 2.82 3.22 19.30
CA ALA A 13 3.92 4.07 18.84
C ALA A 13 3.70 4.55 17.40
N GLY A 14 3.26 3.67 16.50
CA GLY A 14 3.02 3.99 15.10
C GLY A 14 1.92 5.02 14.86
N ALA A 15 0.94 5.10 15.76
CA ALA A 15 -0.13 6.09 15.70
C ALA A 15 0.37 7.55 15.70
N ALA A 16 1.59 7.82 16.20
CA ALA A 16 2.20 9.14 16.16
C ALA A 16 2.61 9.59 14.74
N GLY A 17 2.71 8.67 13.77
CA GLY A 17 3.07 8.98 12.39
C GLY A 17 4.52 9.43 12.21
N GLY A 18 4.77 10.27 11.20
CA GLY A 18 6.14 10.73 10.86
C GLY A 18 6.97 9.72 10.05
N TYR A 19 6.34 8.69 9.51
CA TYR A 19 6.95 7.69 8.64
C TYR A 19 5.95 7.24 7.56
N TYR A 20 6.49 6.62 6.52
CA TYR A 20 5.73 5.83 5.56
C TYR A 20 6.57 4.64 5.10
N TYR A 21 5.96 3.70 4.40
CA TYR A 21 6.60 2.59 3.73
C TYR A 21 6.48 2.76 2.23
N ASN A 22 7.57 2.56 1.52
CA ASN A 22 7.52 2.20 0.10
C ASN A 22 7.25 0.70 -0.01
N VAL A 23 6.32 0.32 -0.89
CA VAL A 23 6.00 -1.07 -1.18
C VAL A 23 6.53 -1.42 -2.55
N TYR A 24 7.43 -2.40 -2.61
CA TYR A 24 8.01 -2.90 -3.85
C TYR A 24 7.62 -4.34 -4.11
N LEU A 25 7.56 -4.70 -5.39
CA LEU A 25 7.45 -6.08 -5.83
C LEU A 25 8.66 -6.45 -6.66
N ASN A 26 9.30 -7.57 -6.32
CA ASN A 26 10.46 -8.11 -7.01
C ASN A 26 11.63 -7.11 -7.13
N LEU A 27 11.85 -6.32 -6.06
CA LEU A 27 12.99 -5.42 -5.98
C LEU A 27 14.30 -6.25 -6.02
N PRO A 28 15.20 -6.04 -7.00
CA PRO A 28 16.42 -6.84 -7.12
C PRO A 28 17.43 -6.46 -6.04
N ASP A 29 18.26 -7.41 -5.57
CA ASP A 29 19.24 -7.21 -4.49
C ASP A 29 20.20 -6.01 -4.71
N ARG A 30 20.48 -5.65 -5.97
CA ARG A 30 21.23 -4.45 -6.36
C ARG A 30 20.28 -3.35 -6.80
N PHE A 31 19.53 -2.79 -5.86
CA PHE A 31 18.52 -1.75 -6.10
C PHE A 31 19.01 -0.31 -5.86
N ASP A 32 20.34 -0.10 -5.80
CA ASP A 32 20.91 1.24 -5.58
C ASP A 32 20.66 2.23 -6.72
N THR A 33 20.10 1.77 -7.85
CA THR A 33 19.69 2.67 -8.93
C THR A 33 18.25 3.13 -8.73
N ASP A 34 18.03 4.45 -8.84
CA ASP A 34 16.69 5.05 -8.75
C ASP A 34 15.72 4.45 -9.78
N THR A 35 16.23 4.03 -10.94
CA THR A 35 15.45 3.37 -11.98
C THR A 35 14.85 2.04 -11.50
N ALA A 36 15.63 1.20 -10.82
CA ALA A 36 15.12 -0.08 -10.30
C ALA A 36 14.07 0.15 -9.21
N ARG A 37 14.26 1.12 -8.31
CA ARG A 37 13.26 1.50 -7.31
C ARG A 37 11.96 1.97 -7.98
N GLN A 38 12.04 2.85 -8.97
CA GLN A 38 10.87 3.38 -9.67
C GLN A 38 10.09 2.32 -10.46
N GLN A 39 10.78 1.35 -11.08
CA GLN A 39 10.14 0.30 -11.88
C GLN A 39 9.38 -0.72 -11.03
N ASN A 40 9.86 -0.96 -9.80
CA ASN A 40 9.35 -1.99 -8.90
C ASN A 40 8.44 -1.43 -7.79
N LEU A 41 8.31 -0.09 -7.68
CA LEU A 41 7.44 0.55 -6.70
C LEU A 41 5.96 0.31 -7.07
N LEU A 42 5.22 -0.27 -6.14
CA LEU A 42 3.77 -0.44 -6.23
C LEU A 42 3.01 0.76 -5.65
N GLY A 43 3.53 1.35 -4.58
CA GLY A 43 2.91 2.46 -3.90
C GLY A 43 3.51 2.72 -2.54
N THR A 44 2.82 3.53 -1.73
CA THR A 44 3.21 3.85 -0.37
C THR A 44 2.03 3.74 0.60
N PHE A 45 2.31 3.55 1.87
CA PHE A 45 1.37 3.77 2.96
C PHE A 45 2.09 4.22 4.23
N GLY A 46 1.42 5.00 5.07
CA GLY A 46 1.89 5.37 6.39
C GLY A 46 0.79 5.24 7.43
N ALA A 47 1.00 5.92 8.55
CA ALA A 47 0.03 5.91 9.64
C ALA A 47 -1.34 6.47 9.22
N PHE A 48 -1.37 7.43 8.31
CA PHE A 48 -2.62 8.04 7.84
C PHE A 48 -3.49 7.06 7.04
N GLU A 49 -2.92 6.36 6.06
CA GLU A 49 -3.64 5.39 5.24
C GLU A 49 -4.17 4.23 6.09
N ILE A 50 -3.37 3.74 7.04
CA ILE A 50 -3.78 2.65 7.95
C ILE A 50 -4.93 3.10 8.86
N ALA A 51 -4.83 4.30 9.44
CA ALA A 51 -5.91 4.86 10.27
C ALA A 51 -7.20 5.06 9.45
N GLY A 52 -7.08 5.53 8.21
CA GLY A 52 -8.20 5.66 7.28
C GLY A 52 -8.89 4.32 6.99
N ALA A 53 -8.10 3.28 6.66
CA ALA A 53 -8.63 1.94 6.42
C ALA A 53 -9.34 1.37 7.66
N SER A 54 -8.75 1.53 8.84
CA SER A 54 -9.34 1.08 10.11
C SER A 54 -10.71 1.72 10.40
N HIS A 55 -10.92 2.99 10.06
CA HIS A 55 -12.21 3.66 10.25
C HIS A 55 -13.32 3.13 9.34
N HIS A 56 -12.98 2.45 8.24
CA HIS A 56 -13.93 1.87 7.28
C HIS A 56 -14.19 0.38 7.49
N GLY A 57 -13.69 -0.21 8.59
CA GLY A 57 -14.00 -1.58 9.01
C GLY A 57 -13.26 -2.68 8.23
N MET A 58 -12.64 -2.34 7.10
CA MET A 58 -11.72 -3.24 6.40
C MET A 58 -10.30 -2.76 6.67
N VAL A 59 -9.60 -3.48 7.51
CA VAL A 59 -8.20 -3.20 7.87
C VAL A 59 -7.29 -3.76 6.76
N MET A 60 -7.51 -3.32 5.52
CA MET A 60 -6.88 -3.87 4.32
C MET A 60 -6.32 -2.75 3.43
N LEU A 61 -5.12 -2.97 2.90
CA LEU A 61 -4.55 -2.15 1.83
C LEU A 61 -4.21 -3.05 0.64
N ASP A 62 -4.61 -2.65 -0.56
CA ASP A 62 -4.28 -3.37 -1.79
C ASP A 62 -3.53 -2.51 -2.80
N TYR A 63 -2.59 -3.14 -3.50
CA TYR A 63 -1.74 -2.50 -4.49
C TYR A 63 -1.80 -3.25 -5.82
N PRO A 64 -2.32 -2.62 -6.89
CA PRO A 64 -2.30 -3.20 -8.23
C PRO A 64 -0.87 -3.48 -8.69
N ALA A 65 -0.58 -4.74 -9.01
CA ALA A 65 0.79 -5.20 -9.30
C ALA A 65 1.04 -5.49 -10.77
N THR A 66 -0.01 -5.60 -11.59
CA THR A 66 0.08 -6.01 -13.00
C THR A 66 1.06 -5.14 -13.80
N ALA A 67 0.99 -3.82 -13.65
CA ALA A 67 1.85 -2.90 -14.40
C ALA A 67 3.33 -3.02 -14.00
N SER A 68 3.61 -3.21 -12.70
CA SER A 68 4.98 -3.39 -12.21
C SER A 68 5.60 -4.71 -12.70
N LEU A 69 4.83 -5.81 -12.67
CA LEU A 69 5.28 -7.08 -13.23
C LEU A 69 5.63 -7.00 -14.71
N LEU A 70 4.79 -6.36 -15.52
CA LEU A 70 5.05 -6.19 -16.95
C LEU A 70 6.34 -5.40 -17.20
N LYS A 71 6.60 -4.35 -16.40
CA LYS A 71 7.82 -3.53 -16.50
C LYS A 71 9.08 -4.29 -16.09
N SER A 72 8.98 -5.17 -15.09
CA SER A 72 10.13 -5.92 -14.57
C SER A 72 10.64 -7.02 -15.52
N GLY A 73 9.88 -7.39 -16.56
CA GLY A 73 10.21 -8.51 -17.46
C GLY A 73 10.08 -9.90 -16.80
N ASN A 74 9.81 -9.96 -15.49
CA ASN A 74 9.75 -11.18 -14.68
C ASN A 74 8.36 -11.84 -14.67
N GLY A 75 7.60 -11.73 -15.78
CA GLY A 75 6.21 -12.20 -15.87
C GLY A 75 6.00 -13.70 -15.64
N ALA A 76 7.07 -14.50 -15.59
CA ALA A 76 7.05 -15.95 -15.40
C ALA A 76 7.70 -16.43 -14.09
N SER A 77 8.05 -15.53 -13.15
CA SER A 77 8.59 -15.95 -11.85
C SER A 77 7.53 -16.66 -11.02
N ARG A 78 7.90 -17.79 -10.40
CA ARG A 78 7.04 -18.50 -9.43
C ARG A 78 7.12 -17.89 -8.03
N ASP A 79 8.20 -17.14 -7.77
CA ASP A 79 8.44 -16.50 -6.49
C ASP A 79 8.21 -14.99 -6.63
N TYR A 80 7.49 -14.43 -5.67
CA TYR A 80 7.24 -12.99 -5.55
C TYR A 80 7.83 -12.49 -4.24
N TYR A 81 8.65 -11.44 -4.33
CA TYR A 81 9.24 -10.81 -3.16
C TYR A 81 8.57 -9.46 -2.92
N VAL A 82 7.90 -9.31 -1.78
CA VAL A 82 7.30 -8.05 -1.35
C VAL A 82 8.26 -7.38 -0.37
N THR A 83 8.77 -6.20 -0.74
CA THR A 83 9.70 -5.44 0.11
C THR A 83 9.00 -4.21 0.65
N LEU A 84 9.11 -4.02 1.97
CA LEU A 84 8.65 -2.83 2.67
C LEU A 84 9.88 -2.04 3.13
N GLU A 85 10.11 -0.89 2.53
CA GLU A 85 11.18 0.02 2.94
C GLU A 85 10.57 1.16 3.77
N ARG A 86 10.92 1.22 5.05
CA ARG A 86 10.46 2.30 5.93
C ARG A 86 11.26 3.56 5.66
N VAL A 87 10.57 4.64 5.30
CA VAL A 87 11.15 5.98 5.23
C VAL A 87 10.72 6.77 6.46
N ASN A 88 11.71 7.28 7.20
CA ASN A 88 11.50 7.99 8.45
C ASN A 88 11.72 9.49 8.26
N GLY A 89 10.76 10.29 8.71
CA GLY A 89 10.97 11.70 8.98
C GLY A 89 11.75 11.91 10.28
N PRO A 90 12.09 13.17 10.62
CA PRO A 90 12.92 13.51 11.77
C PRO A 90 12.37 13.01 13.13
N ASN A 91 11.05 12.90 13.26
CA ASN A 91 10.36 12.54 14.51
C ASN A 91 9.72 11.15 14.45
N ALA A 92 10.14 10.29 13.53
CA ALA A 92 9.56 8.96 13.37
C ALA A 92 9.77 8.10 14.64
N PRO A 93 8.73 7.40 15.14
CA PRO A 93 8.85 6.49 16.27
C PRO A 93 9.85 5.37 16.01
N GLN A 94 10.65 5.01 17.01
CA GLN A 94 11.56 3.87 16.91
C GLN A 94 10.82 2.55 17.11
N GLY A 95 11.40 1.46 16.58
CA GLY A 95 10.86 0.11 16.73
C GLY A 95 9.69 -0.21 15.79
N ALA A 96 8.95 -1.25 16.15
CA ALA A 96 7.79 -1.71 15.38
C ALA A 96 6.65 -0.69 15.48
N VAL A 97 6.20 -0.20 14.33
CA VAL A 97 5.15 0.82 14.24
C VAL A 97 3.86 0.29 13.64
N ILE A 98 3.93 -0.80 12.88
CA ILE A 98 2.78 -1.48 12.28
C ILE A 98 2.80 -2.96 12.67
N SER A 99 1.64 -3.59 12.63
CA SER A 99 1.46 -5.04 12.57
C SER A 99 0.68 -5.39 11.32
N VAL A 100 1.01 -6.51 10.69
CA VAL A 100 0.28 -7.02 9.52
C VAL A 100 -0.05 -8.47 9.82
N GLY A 101 -1.34 -8.83 9.77
CA GLY A 101 -1.77 -10.21 9.99
C GLY A 101 -1.37 -11.12 8.83
N GLU A 102 -1.63 -10.68 7.59
CA GLU A 102 -1.32 -11.46 6.39
C GLU A 102 -0.87 -10.56 5.22
N ILE A 103 0.06 -11.07 4.41
CA ILE A 103 0.39 -10.50 3.11
C ILE A 103 0.08 -11.54 2.04
N ARG A 104 -0.76 -11.18 1.08
CA ARG A 104 -1.19 -12.06 -0.02
C ARG A 104 -0.83 -11.49 -1.39
N VAL A 105 -0.53 -12.39 -2.31
CA VAL A 105 -0.56 -12.12 -3.75
C VAL A 105 -1.86 -12.69 -4.29
N GLU A 106 -2.71 -11.84 -4.85
CA GLU A 106 -4.02 -12.25 -5.36
C GLU A 106 -4.15 -12.00 -6.86
N LEU A 107 -4.77 -12.97 -7.54
CA LEU A 107 -5.32 -12.76 -8.87
C LEU A 107 -6.78 -12.33 -8.71
N SER A 108 -7.11 -11.15 -9.21
CA SER A 108 -8.48 -10.65 -9.28
C SER A 108 -8.78 -10.20 -10.71
N THR A 109 -10.02 -10.42 -11.14
CA THR A 109 -10.59 -9.86 -12.38
C THR A 109 -11.26 -8.51 -12.14
N GLU A 110 -11.30 -8.04 -10.88
CA GLU A 110 -11.82 -6.72 -10.55
C GLU A 110 -10.90 -5.64 -11.16
N PRO A 111 -11.47 -4.61 -11.78
CA PRO A 111 -10.71 -3.45 -12.23
C PRO A 111 -10.03 -2.75 -11.05
N ALA A 112 -8.77 -2.37 -11.23
CA ALA A 112 -8.02 -1.59 -10.25
C ALA A 112 -8.62 -0.17 -10.17
N TYR A 113 -9.47 0.10 -9.18
CA TYR A 113 -10.01 1.45 -8.93
C TYR A 113 -9.25 2.13 -7.79
N ILE A 114 -8.89 3.41 -7.99
CA ILE A 114 -8.66 4.33 -6.88
C ILE A 114 -10.05 4.65 -6.32
N VAL A 115 -10.41 4.05 -5.19
CA VAL A 115 -11.67 4.38 -4.51
C VAL A 115 -11.49 5.70 -3.77
N SER A 116 -11.67 6.81 -4.48
CA SER A 116 -12.17 8.03 -3.83
C SER A 116 -13.67 7.85 -3.68
N PRO A 117 -14.27 7.79 -2.48
CA PRO A 117 -15.71 7.89 -2.38
C PRO A 117 -16.08 9.33 -2.73
N ALA A 118 -16.29 9.60 -4.01
CA ALA A 118 -17.04 10.76 -4.44
C ALA A 118 -18.46 10.53 -3.92
N ARG A 119 -18.77 11.05 -2.73
CA ARG A 119 -20.16 11.26 -2.34
C ARG A 119 -20.77 12.12 -3.44
N SER A 120 -21.62 11.53 -4.27
CA SER A 120 -22.58 12.30 -5.04
C SER A 120 -23.40 13.08 -4.03
N ARG A 121 -23.15 14.39 -3.92
CA ARG A 121 -24.03 15.29 -3.19
C ARG A 121 -25.36 15.22 -3.91
N ALA A 122 -26.34 14.53 -3.33
CA ALA A 122 -27.71 14.60 -3.81
C ALA A 122 -28.09 16.10 -3.89
N PRO A 123 -28.73 16.55 -4.98
CA PRO A 123 -29.28 17.90 -5.03
C PRO A 123 -30.25 18.04 -3.85
N THR A 124 -29.87 18.85 -2.88
CA THR A 124 -30.75 19.27 -1.78
C THR A 124 -31.98 19.91 -2.39
N ASP A 125 -33.15 19.34 -2.10
CA ASP A 125 -34.46 19.96 -2.27
C ASP A 125 -34.38 21.41 -1.75
N ALA A 126 -34.65 22.36 -2.65
CA ALA A 126 -34.86 23.75 -2.29
C ALA A 126 -36.34 23.90 -1.89
N PRO A 127 -36.66 24.42 -0.68
CA PRO A 127 -38.05 24.64 -0.31
C PRO A 127 -38.60 25.88 -1.02
N TYR A 128 -39.79 25.73 -1.62
CA TYR A 128 -40.74 26.82 -1.79
C TYR A 128 -41.47 27.07 -0.48
#